data_AF-A0A8J2QY24-F1
#
_entry.id   AF-A0A8J2QY24-F1
#
_cell.length_a   1.000
_cell.length_b   1.000
_cell.length_c   1.000
_cell.angle_alpha   90.00
_cell.angle_beta   90.00
_cell.angle_gamma   90.00
#
_symmetry.space_group_name_H-M   'P 1'
#
loop_
_entity.id
_entity.type
_entity.pdbx_description
1 polymer ?
#
loop_
_entity_poly.entity_id
_entity_poly.type
_entity_poly.pdbx_seq_one_letter_code
_entity_poly.pdbx_strand_id
1 'polypeptide(L)' 'MGRVCLDFQKVHAEDFSPFLQCQKCLNFGHVKKHCRTEATRCSHYASDNHLQDQCPTKDTLHPPKCYNCTQHYQIQQ' A
#
# COMPACT_ATOMS: atom_id res chain seq x y z
N MET A 1 -12.91 -14.69 -10.14
CA MET A 1 -13.17 -14.68 -8.69
C MET A 1 -13.83 -16.00 -8.29
N GLY A 2 -13.30 -16.70 -7.29
CA GLY A 2 -13.74 -18.05 -6.93
C GLY A 2 -13.61 -18.35 -5.44
N ARG A 3 -13.87 -19.61 -5.07
CA ARG A 3 -13.59 -20.14 -3.73
C ARG A 3 -12.66 -21.35 -3.89
N VAL A 4 -11.63 -21.41 -3.07
CA VAL A 4 -10.67 -22.52 -3.04
C VAL A 4 -10.87 -23.29 -1.75
N CYS A 5 -10.85 -24.62 -1.83
CA CYS A 5 -10.81 -25.48 -0.65
C CYS A 5 -9.36 -25.60 -0.19
N LEU A 6 -9.07 -25.11 1.02
CA LEU A 6 -7.80 -25.29 1.72
C LEU A 6 -8.09 -26.15 2.95
N ASP A 7 -7.61 -27.39 2.95
CA ASP A 7 -7.90 -28.41 3.97
C ASP A 7 -9.41 -28.51 4.26
N PHE A 8 -9.81 -28.07 5.46
CA PHE A 8 -11.19 -28.11 5.96
C PHE A 8 -11.96 -26.80 5.74
N GLN A 9 -11.37 -25.81 5.07
CA GLN A 9 -11.93 -24.47 4.89
C GLN A 9 -12.14 -24.12 3.42
N LYS A 10 -13.23 -23.40 3.11
CA LYS A 10 -13.44 -22.76 1.81
C LYS A 10 -13.14 -21.28 1.92
N VAL A 11 -12.02 -20.86 1.35
CA VAL A 11 -11.60 -19.45 1.36
C VAL A 11 -12.00 -18.76 0.06
N HIS A 12 -12.30 -17.46 0.14
CA HIS A 12 -12.42 -16.66 -1.07
C HIS A 12 -11.05 -16.53 -1.72
N ALA A 13 -10.98 -16.86 -3.01
CA ALA A 13 -9.78 -16.68 -3.79
C ALA A 13 -10.07 -15.70 -4.91
N GLU A 14 -9.25 -14.67 -4.96
CA GLU A 14 -9.22 -13.68 -6.01
C GLU A 14 -7.84 -13.69 -6.63
N ASP A 15 -7.76 -13.22 -7.88
CA ASP A 15 -6.45 -13.05 -8.52
C ASP A 15 -5.65 -12.12 -7.62
N PHE A 16 -4.55 -12.65 -7.07
CA PHE A 16 -3.63 -11.82 -6.33
C PHE A 16 -3.07 -10.82 -7.35
N SER A 17 -3.59 -9.60 -7.30
CA SER A 17 -2.97 -8.46 -7.97
C SER A 17 -1.98 -7.87 -6.98
N PRO A 18 -0.71 -8.34 -6.95
CA PRO A 18 0.31 -7.78 -6.07
C PRO A 18 0.49 -6.27 -6.27
N PHE A 19 0.03 -5.76 -7.42
CA PHE A 19 0.17 -4.37 -7.81
C PHE A 19 -0.96 -3.47 -7.34
N LEU A 20 -2.00 -3.99 -6.68
CA LEU A 20 -3.04 -3.14 -6.13
C LEU A 20 -2.54 -2.45 -4.85
N GLN A 21 -1.92 -1.29 -5.04
CA GLN A 21 -1.49 -0.42 -3.96
C GLN A 21 -2.65 0.45 -3.45
N CYS A 22 -2.89 0.42 -2.15
CA CYS A 22 -3.84 1.29 -1.51
C CYS A 22 -3.36 2.75 -1.55
N GLN A 23 -4.12 3.64 -2.20
CA GLN A 23 -3.81 5.08 -2.27
C GLN A 23 -3.94 5.83 -0.92
N LYS A 24 -4.41 5.17 0.15
CA LYS A 24 -4.51 5.77 1.49
C LYS A 24 -3.31 5.43 2.37
N CYS A 25 -3.06 4.13 2.58
CA CYS A 25 -2.01 3.66 3.48
C CYS A 25 -0.73 3.22 2.76
N LEU A 26 -0.75 3.15 1.42
CA LEU A 26 0.35 2.74 0.54
C LEU A 26 0.74 1.25 0.61
N ASN A 27 0.07 0.44 1.42
CA ASN A 27 0.23 -1.02 1.43
C ASN A 27 -0.43 -1.69 0.22
N PHE A 28 0.03 -2.88 -0.12
CA PHE A 28 -0.59 -3.73 -1.15
C PHE A 28 -1.75 -4.56 -0.58
N GLY A 29 -2.55 -5.13 -1.49
CA GLY A 29 -3.58 -6.12 -1.16
C GLY A 29 -4.97 -5.54 -0.84
N HIS A 30 -5.18 -4.23 -1.02
CA HIS A 30 -6.53 -3.64 -0.94
C HIS A 30 -6.61 -2.28 -1.65
N VAL A 31 -7.83 -1.88 -2.04
CA VAL A 31 -8.13 -0.52 -2.50
C VAL A 31 -8.41 0.43 -1.32
N LYS A 32 -8.31 1.74 -1.58
CA LYS A 32 -8.67 2.82 -0.63
C LYS A 32 -10.04 2.63 0.03
N LYS A 33 -11.05 2.15 -0.72
CA LYS A 33 -12.42 1.90 -0.22
C LYS A 33 -12.46 0.87 0.93
N HIS A 34 -11.51 -0.06 0.98
CA HIS A 34 -11.44 -1.12 2.00
C HIS A 34 -10.30 -0.89 3.02
N CYS A 35 -9.67 0.28 2.99
CA CYS A 35 -8.60 0.62 3.92
C CYS A 35 -9.16 0.95 5.30
N ARG A 36 -8.62 0.29 6.34
CA ARG A 36 -8.99 0.50 7.75
C ARG A 36 -8.06 1.45 8.50
N THR A 37 -7.03 1.96 7.84
CA THR A 37 -6.09 2.92 8.44
C THR A 37 -6.75 4.28 8.52
N GLU A 38 -6.62 4.99 9.64
CA GLU A 38 -7.13 6.36 9.79
C GLU A 38 -6.26 7.37 9.01
N ALA A 39 -4.94 7.27 9.17
CA ALA A 39 -3.97 8.12 8.51
C ALA A 39 -3.94 7.90 6.99
N THR A 40 -3.87 9.00 6.26
CA THR A 40 -3.59 9.01 4.82
C THR A 40 -2.15 9.45 4.62
N ARG A 41 -1.37 8.67 3.86
CA ARG A 41 0.05 8.93 3.62
C ARG A 41 0.26 9.58 2.27
N CYS A 42 1.22 10.49 2.21
CA CYS A 42 1.75 11.03 0.96
C CYS A 42 2.40 9.92 0.13
N SER A 43 1.93 9.73 -1.10
CA SER A 43 2.47 8.76 -2.05
C SER A 43 3.91 9.07 -2.49
N HIS A 44 4.33 10.33 -2.43
CA HIS A 44 5.68 10.75 -2.85
C HIS A 44 6.75 10.47 -1.79
N TYR A 45 6.42 10.63 -0.51
CA TYR A 45 7.41 10.58 0.58
C TYR A 45 7.04 9.66 1.75
N ALA A 46 5.94 8.92 1.62
CA ALA A 46 5.46 7.98 2.62
C ALA A 46 5.17 8.60 4.01
N SER A 47 5.02 9.92 4.07
CA SER A 47 4.75 10.69 5.29
C SER A 47 3.24 10.76 5.57
N ASP A 48 2.87 10.79 6.85
CA ASP A 48 1.51 10.99 7.36
C ASP A 48 1.18 12.47 7.66
N ASN A 49 2.17 13.38 7.57
CA ASN A 49 1.99 14.80 7.88
C ASN A 49 1.25 15.58 6.79
N HIS A 50 1.23 15.07 5.56
CA HIS A 50 0.62 15.74 4.43
C HIS A 50 0.09 14.74 3.40
N LEU A 51 -0.84 15.21 2.58
CA LEU A 51 -1.34 14.49 1.40
C LEU A 51 -0.46 14.79 0.19
N GLN A 52 -0.55 13.95 -0.85
CA GLN A 52 0.21 14.13 -2.10
C GLN A 52 0.02 15.54 -2.71
N ASP A 53 -1.18 16.09 -2.64
CA ASP A 53 -1.50 17.42 -3.19
C ASP A 53 -0.81 18.57 -2.44
N GLN A 54 -0.45 18.33 -1.18
CA GLN A 54 0.22 19.29 -0.30
C GLN A 54 1.69 18.90 -0.07
N CYS A 55 2.26 18.07 -0.95
CA CYS A 55 3.63 17.62 -0.81
C CYS A 55 4.60 18.75 -1.16
N PRO A 56 5.39 19.26 -0.19
CA PRO A 56 6.29 20.39 -0.42
C PRO A 56 7.44 20.04 -1.37
N THR A 57 7.68 18.74 -1.59
CA THR A 57 8.75 18.22 -2.44
C THR A 57 8.23 17.64 -3.76
N LYS A 58 6.99 17.93 -4.16
CA LYS A 58 6.40 17.41 -5.40
C LYS A 58 7.18 17.84 -6.65
N ASP A 59 7.64 19.09 -6.66
CA ASP A 59 8.34 19.71 -7.80
C ASP A 59 9.85 19.83 -7.56
N THR A 60 10.36 19.24 -6.48
CA THR A 60 11.80 19.26 -6.19
C THR A 60 12.49 18.02 -6.77
N LEU A 61 13.78 18.12 -7.06
CA LEU A 61 14.59 17.02 -7.61
C LEU A 61 14.83 15.86 -6.62
N HIS A 62 14.11 15.83 -5.49
CA HIS A 62 14.27 14.80 -4.49
C HIS A 62 13.67 13.48 -4.97
N PRO A 63 14.40 12.35 -4.85
CA PRO A 63 13.88 11.06 -5.26
C PRO A 63 12.68 10.66 -4.38
N PRO A 64 11.62 10.08 -4.98
CA PRO A 64 10.46 9.61 -4.22
C PRO A 64 10.86 8.48 -3.28
N LYS A 65 10.18 8.40 -2.13
CA LYS A 65 10.38 7.33 -1.14
C LYS A 65 9.20 6.36 -1.17
N CYS A 66 9.46 5.11 -1.54
CA CYS A 66 8.45 4.05 -1.47
C CYS A 66 8.23 3.60 -0.03
N TYR A 67 7.00 3.76 0.49
CA TYR A 67 6.61 3.30 1.83
C TYR A 67 6.99 1.84 2.07
N ASN A 68 6.60 0.94 1.14
CA ASN A 68 6.88 -0.48 1.28
C ASN A 68 8.39 -0.79 1.26
N CYS A 69 9.18 -0.15 0.40
CA CYS A 69 10.63 -0.35 0.39
C CYS A 69 11.29 0.13 1.69
N THR A 70 10.81 1.23 2.26
CA THR A 70 11.34 1.74 3.53
C THR A 70 10.89 0.96 4.77
N GLN A 71 9.76 0.24 4.69
CA GLN A 71 9.22 -0.54 5.82
C GLN A 71 9.57 -2.03 5.75
N HIS A 72 9.73 -2.61 4.55
CA HIS A 72 9.92 -4.05 4.34
C HIS A 72 11.38 -4.48 4.09
N TYR A 73 12.36 -3.56 4.16
CA TYR A 73 13.79 -3.89 3.97
C TYR A 73 14.37 -4.84 5.05
N GLN A 74 13.58 -5.31 6.02
CA GLN A 74 14.05 -6.20 7.09
C GLN A 74 13.89 -7.71 6.82
N ILE A 75 13.44 -8.15 5.64
CA ILE A 75 13.17 -9.58 5.37
C ILE A 75 14.13 -10.20 4.32
N GLN A 76 15.35 -9.67 4.14
CA GLN A 76 16.38 -10.27 3.29
C GLN A 76 17.79 -10.30 3.92
N GLN A 77 17.90 -10.50 5.24
CA GLN A 77 19.16 -10.93 5.86
C GLN A 77 18.98 -12.27 6.57
#